data_AF-A0A1V4MUY5-F1
#
_entry.id   AF-A0A1V4MUY5-F1
#
_cell.length_a   1.000
_cell.length_b   1.000
_cell.length_c   1.000
_cell.angle_alpha   90.00
_cell.angle_beta   90.00
_cell.angle_gamma   90.00
#
_symmetry.space_group_name_H-M   'P 1'
#
loop_
_entity.id
_entity.type
_entity.pdbx_description
1 polymer ?
#
loop_
_entity_poly.entity_id
_entity_poly.type
_entity_poly.pdbx_seq_one_letter_code
_entity_poly.pdbx_strand_id
1 'polypeptide(L)'
;MPRFACLEVRTACSSCGSSIPVNGPFRSVTCPSCFRKMPVAVDILGGFLNDFEEEYEGTEKGQGTGGTVMSGSGTYKYGCWKLPPKCPECGKPLVLPEDTATGTAICPDCGEKLHFFPAPEWLVREVPSAVSCLTPEQPPGPEGEQALEMDESSSRPIVMSCPQCGGALTVSNSSERIMKCGYCSTEVYVPDEVWTRLHPVRTAREWFVVLDGMNIHQIRSERRRMDQREEEEFLKGWKLRNTPEKVRRSFRMFVPVVLVLLAVATAITLIGMLESSKGGGVSGSWSRYGPYLVVTVTILLPVWIVIRSVFSAKIGRGRESKKALADLAAKHGWQHQAAEYRSAQGYIDAKYRGRDIEIHPDDDYAIEVELKDSAFYLKTEPPGWPGDDLQRFSSGDSRFDELFPIRYARPELAERIGSSREDAGRVLAPIFRFLEKWGGRLGRMKVDWSSAEVHLSPGHADPMDAGVRYLLPEDLEPLLEDMMVLAGGLDAASAGRTPELPGAVPGPDG
;
A
#
# COMPACT_ATOMS: atom_id res chain seq x y z
N MET A 1 -32.67 -4.31 -4.27
CA MET A 1 -33.40 -3.58 -3.21
C MET A 1 -32.38 -2.69 -2.53
N PRO A 2 -32.70 -1.43 -2.20
CA PRO A 2 -31.77 -0.55 -1.49
C PRO A 2 -31.42 -1.17 -0.13
N ARG A 3 -30.15 -1.02 0.26
CA ARG A 3 -29.62 -1.44 1.55
C ARG A 3 -29.65 -0.24 2.50
N PHE A 4 -29.92 -0.47 3.78
CA PHE A 4 -30.05 0.61 4.77
C PHE A 4 -29.14 0.35 5.96
N ALA A 5 -28.29 1.32 6.26
CA ALA A 5 -27.50 1.37 7.48
C ALA A 5 -28.14 2.37 8.44
N CYS A 6 -28.45 1.94 9.67
CA CYS A 6 -28.88 2.81 10.76
C CYS A 6 -27.70 3.05 11.69
N LEU A 7 -27.35 4.30 11.96
CA LEU A 7 -26.19 4.69 12.76
C LEU A 7 -26.60 5.49 13.99
N GLU A 8 -25.97 5.19 15.12
CA GLU A 8 -25.93 6.07 16.29
C GLU A 8 -24.46 6.29 16.65
N VAL A 9 -23.98 7.54 16.59
CA VAL A 9 -22.57 7.86 16.81
C VAL A 9 -22.42 8.96 17.86
N ARG A 10 -21.44 8.78 18.75
CA ARG A 10 -21.00 9.78 19.74
C ARG A 10 -19.49 9.92 19.69
N THR A 11 -19.00 11.14 19.86
CA THR A 11 -17.57 11.44 20.03
C THR A 11 -17.33 12.17 21.36
N ALA A 12 -16.08 12.28 21.80
CA ALA A 12 -15.71 13.04 22.99
C ALA A 12 -15.09 14.39 22.60
N CYS A 13 -15.51 15.47 23.27
CA CYS A 13 -14.93 16.80 23.07
C CYS A 13 -13.45 16.80 23.52
N SER A 14 -12.53 17.19 22.63
CA SER A 14 -11.10 17.29 22.95
C SER A 14 -10.78 18.42 23.93
N SER A 15 -11.70 19.37 24.12
CA SER A 15 -11.53 20.49 25.06
C SER A 15 -12.05 20.22 26.45
N CYS A 16 -13.23 19.58 26.58
CA CYS A 16 -13.92 19.44 27.87
C CYS A 16 -14.28 18.00 28.22
N GLY A 17 -14.01 17.03 27.34
CA GLY A 17 -14.33 15.62 27.55
C GLY A 17 -15.81 15.24 27.37
N SER A 18 -16.72 16.20 27.24
CA SER A 18 -18.15 15.93 27.07
C SER A 18 -18.45 15.07 25.85
N SER A 19 -19.41 14.15 26.00
CA SER A 19 -19.94 13.37 24.88
C SER A 19 -20.74 14.27 23.93
N ILE A 20 -20.43 14.21 22.64
CA ILE A 20 -21.07 14.96 21.56
C ILE A 20 -21.76 13.96 20.63
N PRO A 21 -23.07 14.04 20.41
CA PRO A 21 -23.75 13.21 19.42
C PRO A 21 -23.40 13.64 17.99
N VAL A 22 -23.22 12.68 17.09
CA VAL A 22 -22.98 12.88 15.66
C VAL A 22 -24.20 12.34 14.91
N ASN A 23 -25.20 13.20 14.72
CA ASN A 23 -26.54 12.84 14.22
C ASN A 23 -26.65 12.97 12.68
N GLY A 24 -25.58 12.66 11.95
CA GLY A 24 -25.52 12.79 10.50
C GLY A 24 -24.09 12.79 9.95
N PRO A 25 -23.92 12.86 8.62
CA PRO A 25 -22.62 12.85 7.96
C PRO A 25 -21.96 14.24 7.98
N PHE A 26 -21.70 14.77 9.19
CA PHE A 26 -21.05 16.06 9.40
C PHE A 26 -19.52 15.93 9.44
N ARG A 27 -18.80 16.92 8.88
CA ARG A 27 -17.34 17.03 8.99
C ARG A 27 -16.90 17.74 10.26
N SER A 28 -17.81 18.49 10.87
CA SER A 28 -17.57 19.11 12.16
C SER A 28 -18.86 19.18 12.97
N VAL A 29 -18.71 19.05 14.28
CA VAL A 29 -19.79 19.15 15.26
C VAL A 29 -19.41 20.19 16.30
N THR A 30 -20.40 20.86 16.87
CA THR A 30 -20.15 21.83 17.94
C THR A 30 -20.46 21.20 19.29
N CYS A 31 -19.51 21.25 20.21
CA CYS A 31 -19.72 20.72 21.56
C CYS A 31 -20.83 21.52 22.27
N PRO A 32 -21.92 20.89 22.74
CA PRO A 32 -22.99 21.61 23.44
C PRO A 32 -22.55 22.13 24.82
N SER A 33 -21.46 21.61 25.38
CA SER A 33 -20.96 22.04 26.69
C SER A 33 -20.04 23.25 26.64
N CYS A 34 -19.12 23.31 25.68
CA CYS A 34 -18.09 24.37 25.60
C CYS A 34 -18.12 25.18 24.31
N PHE A 35 -19.04 24.87 23.39
CA PHE A 35 -19.18 25.48 22.05
C PHE A 35 -17.95 25.43 21.15
N ARG A 36 -16.91 24.69 21.55
CA ARG A 36 -15.80 24.44 20.65
C ARG A 36 -16.29 23.57 19.50
N LYS A 37 -16.07 24.07 18.30
CA LYS A 37 -16.21 23.31 17.06
C LYS A 37 -15.10 22.26 16.97
N MET A 38 -15.50 21.04 16.66
CA MET A 38 -14.67 19.86 16.66
C MET A 38 -14.73 19.22 15.27
N PRO A 39 -13.60 18.89 14.64
CA PRO A 39 -13.63 18.06 13.44
C PRO A 39 -14.16 16.66 13.79
N VAL A 40 -14.93 16.09 12.88
CA VAL A 40 -15.31 14.67 12.89
C VAL A 40 -14.43 13.96 11.87
N ALA A 41 -13.77 12.89 12.29
CA ALA A 41 -12.90 12.10 11.44
C ALA A 41 -13.74 11.33 10.40
N VAL A 42 -13.74 11.82 9.16
CA VAL A 42 -14.58 11.30 8.07
C VAL A 42 -14.21 9.86 7.69
N ASP A 43 -12.93 9.52 7.77
CA ASP A 43 -12.36 8.19 7.59
C ASP A 43 -12.92 7.18 8.61
N ILE A 44 -13.09 7.62 9.87
CA ILE A 44 -13.69 6.78 10.92
C ILE A 44 -15.17 6.50 10.64
N LEU A 45 -15.94 7.52 10.24
CA LEU A 45 -17.35 7.33 9.86
C LEU A 45 -17.50 6.45 8.62
N GLY A 46 -16.65 6.65 7.62
CA GLY A 46 -16.58 5.81 6.43
C GLY A 46 -16.24 4.36 6.78
N GLY A 47 -15.27 4.16 7.68
CA GLY A 47 -14.89 2.85 8.21
C GLY A 47 -16.07 2.11 8.81
N PHE A 48 -16.86 2.74 9.69
CA PHE A 48 -18.03 2.11 10.30
C PHE A 48 -19.04 1.59 9.27
N LEU A 49 -19.25 2.36 8.19
CA LEU A 49 -20.17 2.00 7.12
C LEU A 49 -19.62 0.91 6.21
N ASN A 50 -18.32 0.96 5.88
CA ASN A 50 -17.66 -0.05 5.07
C ASN A 50 -17.63 -1.41 5.78
N ASP A 51 -17.27 -1.43 7.08
CA ASP A 51 -17.30 -2.64 7.91
C ASP A 51 -18.71 -3.24 7.96
N PHE A 52 -19.72 -2.39 8.17
CA PHE A 52 -21.12 -2.82 8.17
C PHE A 52 -21.58 -3.34 6.80
N GLU A 53 -21.13 -2.72 5.71
CA GLU A 53 -21.50 -3.11 4.35
C GLU A 53 -20.89 -4.46 3.94
N GLU A 54 -19.69 -4.78 4.45
CA GLU A 54 -19.05 -6.09 4.28
C GLU A 54 -19.87 -7.20 4.94
N GLU A 55 -20.41 -6.94 6.14
CA GLU A 55 -21.22 -7.89 6.92
C GLU A 55 -22.72 -7.88 6.53
N TYR A 56 -23.14 -6.98 5.64
CA TYR A 56 -24.55 -6.68 5.40
C TYR A 56 -25.37 -7.90 4.98
N GLU A 57 -24.84 -8.73 4.08
CA GLU A 57 -25.53 -9.93 3.56
C GLU A 57 -25.68 -11.02 4.63
N GLY A 58 -24.72 -11.11 5.56
CA GLY A 58 -24.76 -12.04 6.69
C GLY A 58 -25.59 -11.55 7.88
N THR A 59 -25.93 -10.27 7.93
CA THR A 59 -26.65 -9.66 9.06
C THR A 59 -28.17 -9.79 8.90
N GLU A 60 -28.88 -10.23 9.94
CA GLU A 60 -30.35 -10.26 9.93
C GLU A 60 -30.96 -8.86 10.18
N LYS A 61 -32.22 -8.66 9.80
CA LYS A 61 -32.91 -7.38 10.03
C LYS A 61 -32.99 -7.07 11.53
N GLY A 62 -32.48 -5.91 11.93
CA GLY A 62 -32.41 -5.46 13.32
C GLY A 62 -31.15 -5.88 14.06
N GLN A 63 -30.31 -6.74 13.47
CA GLN A 63 -28.97 -6.99 13.96
C GLN A 63 -27.99 -5.93 13.47
N GLY A 64 -26.88 -5.80 14.18
CA GLY A 64 -25.86 -4.81 13.92
C GLY A 64 -24.67 -4.97 14.85
N THR A 65 -23.67 -4.14 14.63
CA THR A 65 -22.44 -4.08 15.42
C THR A 65 -22.38 -2.76 16.17
N GLY A 66 -21.63 -2.72 17.26
CA GLY A 66 -21.39 -1.50 18.01
C GLY A 66 -20.11 -1.61 18.81
N GLY A 67 -19.46 -0.48 19.05
CA GLY A 67 -18.12 -0.49 19.60
C GLY A 67 -17.65 0.87 20.09
N THR A 68 -16.41 0.89 20.57
CA THR A 68 -15.67 2.11 20.88
C THR A 68 -14.35 2.09 20.12
N VAL A 69 -14.11 3.10 19.28
CA VAL A 69 -12.84 3.29 18.59
C VAL A 69 -12.09 4.44 19.22
N MET A 70 -10.82 4.20 19.54
CA MET A 70 -9.88 5.22 20.01
C MET A 70 -8.84 5.45 18.92
N SER A 71 -8.76 6.68 18.41
CA SER A 71 -7.81 7.09 17.39
C SER A 71 -7.14 8.40 17.82
N GLY A 72 -6.10 8.82 17.09
CA GLY A 72 -5.50 10.14 17.28
C GLY A 72 -6.48 11.31 17.07
N SER A 73 -7.62 11.05 16.40
CA SER A 73 -8.69 12.02 16.15
C SER A 73 -9.80 12.03 17.21
N GLY A 74 -9.78 11.12 18.19
CA GLY A 74 -10.71 11.13 19.33
C GLY A 74 -11.18 9.74 19.76
N THR A 75 -12.19 9.72 20.64
CA THR A 75 -12.89 8.49 21.05
C THR A 75 -14.30 8.51 20.48
N TYR A 76 -14.65 7.51 19.69
CA TYR A 76 -15.95 7.34 19.06
C TYR A 76 -16.67 6.14 19.66
N LYS A 77 -17.90 6.32 20.13
CA LYS A 77 -18.82 5.24 20.46
C LYS A 77 -19.85 5.17 19.35
N TYR A 78 -20.07 3.98 18.80
CA TYR A 78 -20.98 3.82 17.66
C TYR A 78 -21.82 2.56 17.78
N GLY A 79 -22.96 2.57 17.09
CA GLY A 79 -23.70 1.39 16.69
C GLY A 79 -24.16 1.53 15.24
N CYS A 80 -24.15 0.43 14.50
CA CYS A 80 -24.58 0.35 13.11
C CYS A 80 -25.45 -0.91 12.92
N TRP A 81 -26.69 -0.74 12.43
CA TRP A 81 -27.67 -1.82 12.33
C TRP A 81 -28.33 -1.91 10.96
N LYS A 82 -28.72 -3.13 10.58
CA LYS A 82 -29.55 -3.41 9.40
C LYS A 82 -31.01 -3.13 9.69
N LEU A 83 -31.35 -1.85 9.70
CA LEU A 83 -32.70 -1.37 9.98
C LEU A 83 -33.21 -0.49 8.85
N PRO A 84 -34.45 -0.70 8.36
CA PRO A 84 -35.07 0.25 7.46
C PRO A 84 -35.32 1.58 8.22
N PRO A 85 -35.42 2.70 7.49
CA PRO A 85 -35.73 3.99 8.07
C PRO A 85 -36.99 3.95 8.95
N LYS A 86 -36.85 4.44 10.18
CA LYS A 86 -37.93 4.57 11.15
C LYS A 86 -37.85 5.93 11.84
N CYS A 87 -38.97 6.40 12.36
CA CYS A 87 -39.03 7.65 13.11
C CYS A 87 -38.25 7.50 14.43
N PRO A 88 -37.32 8.42 14.76
CA PRO A 88 -36.53 8.33 15.99
C PRO A 88 -37.37 8.55 17.24
N GLU A 89 -38.53 9.24 17.14
CA GLU A 89 -39.41 9.51 18.27
C GLU A 89 -40.41 8.37 18.54
N CYS A 90 -41.14 7.90 17.52
CA CYS A 90 -42.18 6.89 17.72
C CYS A 90 -41.79 5.47 17.27
N GLY A 91 -40.62 5.29 16.65
CA GLY A 91 -40.09 4.00 16.19
C GLY A 91 -40.82 3.38 14.98
N LYS A 92 -41.85 4.04 14.44
CA LYS A 92 -42.62 3.51 13.30
C LYS A 92 -41.86 3.67 11.97
N PRO A 93 -42.05 2.75 11.01
CA PRO A 93 -41.38 2.83 9.70
C PRO A 93 -41.69 4.14 8.97
N LEU A 94 -40.69 4.70 8.30
CA LEU A 94 -40.84 5.88 7.47
C LEU A 94 -40.99 5.50 6.00
N VAL A 95 -41.89 6.19 5.31
CA VAL A 95 -41.97 6.13 3.84
C VAL A 95 -41.00 7.16 3.29
N LEU A 96 -40.00 6.69 2.53
CA LEU A 96 -39.04 7.58 1.90
C LEU A 96 -39.63 8.19 0.62
N PRO A 97 -39.26 9.44 0.27
CA PRO A 97 -39.53 9.97 -1.06
C PRO A 97 -38.91 9.06 -2.14
N GLU A 98 -39.59 8.88 -3.28
CA GLU A 98 -39.05 8.14 -4.42
C GLU A 98 -37.94 8.92 -5.15
N ASP A 99 -37.98 10.25 -5.06
CA ASP A 99 -36.97 11.14 -5.64
C ASP A 99 -35.72 11.19 -4.75
N THR A 100 -34.54 11.16 -5.37
CA THR A 100 -33.24 11.33 -4.69
C THR A 100 -32.93 12.80 -4.38
N ALA A 101 -33.79 13.73 -4.81
CA ALA A 101 -33.68 15.14 -4.47
C ALA A 101 -33.79 15.42 -2.96
N THR A 102 -33.16 16.52 -2.53
CA THR A 102 -33.25 17.02 -1.15
C THR A 102 -34.70 17.28 -0.75
N GLY A 103 -35.13 16.72 0.38
CA GLY A 103 -36.49 16.79 0.87
C GLY A 103 -36.62 16.60 2.37
N THR A 104 -37.85 16.48 2.84
CA THR A 104 -38.18 16.21 4.26
C THR A 104 -39.16 15.06 4.33
N ALA A 105 -38.80 14.00 5.06
CA ALA A 105 -39.70 12.92 5.41
C ALA A 105 -40.43 13.28 6.71
N ILE A 106 -41.75 13.33 6.67
CA ILE A 106 -42.58 13.63 7.84
C ILE A 106 -43.17 12.30 8.34
N CYS A 107 -42.94 11.97 9.60
CA CYS A 107 -43.54 10.79 10.20
C CYS A 107 -45.08 10.93 10.20
N PRO A 108 -45.84 9.99 9.61
CA PRO A 108 -47.29 10.09 9.52
C PRO A 108 -47.98 9.99 10.88
N ASP A 109 -47.30 9.46 11.90
CA ASP A 109 -47.89 9.18 13.21
C ASP A 109 -47.62 10.26 14.26
N CYS A 110 -46.42 10.84 14.28
CA CYS A 110 -46.05 11.86 15.29
C CYS A 110 -45.68 13.22 14.68
N GLY A 111 -45.55 13.32 13.36
CA GLY A 111 -45.19 14.57 12.68
C GLY A 111 -43.71 14.94 12.75
N GLU A 112 -42.86 14.10 13.37
CA GLU A 112 -41.41 14.35 13.41
C GLU A 112 -40.85 14.45 11.99
N LYS A 113 -40.00 15.45 11.77
CA LYS A 113 -39.39 15.74 10.48
C LYS A 113 -37.98 15.17 10.44
N LEU A 114 -37.67 14.44 9.38
CA LEU A 114 -36.31 14.03 9.05
C LEU A 114 -35.90 14.62 7.71
N HIS A 115 -34.65 15.03 7.61
CA HIS A 115 -34.07 15.62 6.41
C HIS A 115 -33.49 14.52 5.54
N PHE A 116 -33.94 14.46 4.29
CA PHE A 116 -33.46 13.52 3.29
C PHE A 116 -32.66 14.27 2.23
N PHE A 117 -31.45 13.83 1.91
CA PHE A 117 -30.58 14.51 0.95
C PHE A 117 -29.56 13.54 0.34
N PRO A 118 -28.99 13.86 -0.84
CA PRO A 118 -27.90 13.07 -1.42
C PRO A 118 -26.72 12.91 -0.46
N ALA A 119 -26.05 11.76 -0.50
CA ALA A 119 -24.86 11.54 0.31
C ALA A 119 -23.81 12.60 -0.03
N PRO A 120 -23.18 13.26 0.97
CA PRO A 120 -22.20 14.30 0.70
C PRO A 120 -20.98 13.70 -0.02
N GLU A 121 -20.30 14.48 -0.84
CA GLU A 121 -19.20 14.00 -1.71
C GLU A 121 -18.11 13.23 -0.93
N TRP A 122 -17.78 13.67 0.29
CA TRP A 122 -16.81 12.95 1.11
C TRP A 122 -17.29 11.56 1.49
N LEU A 123 -18.60 11.40 1.79
CA LEU A 123 -19.15 10.13 2.18
C LEU A 123 -19.19 9.17 0.99
N VAL A 124 -19.52 9.67 -0.20
CA VAL A 124 -19.44 8.88 -1.45
C VAL A 124 -18.00 8.44 -1.73
N ARG A 125 -17.01 9.27 -1.42
CA ARG A 125 -15.59 8.92 -1.58
C ARG A 125 -15.16 7.79 -0.64
N GLU A 126 -15.57 7.86 0.63
CA GLU A 126 -15.24 6.85 1.64
C GLU A 126 -16.09 5.58 1.49
N VAL A 127 -17.35 5.73 1.06
CA VAL A 127 -18.38 4.69 0.96
C VAL A 127 -19.04 4.84 -0.42
N PRO A 128 -18.47 4.27 -1.49
CA PRO A 128 -18.93 4.44 -2.88
C PRO A 128 -20.39 4.03 -3.14
N SER A 129 -20.93 3.18 -2.28
CA SER A 129 -22.32 2.74 -2.32
C SER A 129 -23.31 3.73 -1.69
N ALA A 130 -22.84 4.75 -0.95
CA ALA A 130 -23.72 5.71 -0.30
C ALA A 130 -24.41 6.62 -1.32
N VAL A 131 -25.75 6.57 -1.38
CA VAL A 131 -26.56 7.37 -2.32
C VAL A 131 -27.21 8.55 -1.62
N SER A 132 -27.82 8.32 -0.46
CA SER A 132 -28.55 9.36 0.28
C SER A 132 -28.47 9.15 1.78
N CYS A 133 -28.75 10.21 2.53
CA CYS A 133 -28.77 10.24 3.98
C CYS A 133 -30.13 10.71 4.48
N LEU A 134 -30.56 10.18 5.62
CA LEU A 134 -31.74 10.60 6.35
C LEU A 134 -31.34 10.94 7.78
N THR A 135 -31.42 12.22 8.14
CA THR A 135 -30.95 12.73 9.45
C THR A 135 -32.06 13.45 10.21
N PRO A 136 -32.05 13.43 11.54
CA PRO A 136 -32.95 14.26 12.35
C PRO A 136 -32.57 15.74 12.33
N GLU A 137 -31.32 16.07 11.97
CA GLU A 137 -30.83 17.45 11.87
C GLU A 137 -30.74 17.87 10.40
N GLN A 138 -30.73 19.19 10.14
CA GLN A 138 -30.62 19.72 8.79
C GLN A 138 -29.36 19.20 8.05
N PRO A 139 -29.42 19.08 6.71
CA PRO A 139 -28.29 18.64 5.93
C PRO A 139 -27.09 19.57 6.19
N PRO A 140 -25.86 19.04 6.18
CA PRO A 140 -24.68 19.87 6.26
C PRO A 140 -24.70 20.93 5.17
N GLY A 141 -24.34 22.17 5.51
CA GLY A 141 -24.03 23.19 4.52
C GLY A 141 -22.86 22.77 3.61
N PRO A 142 -22.49 23.57 2.60
CA PRO A 142 -21.38 23.24 1.69
C PRO A 142 -20.05 22.98 2.42
N GLU A 143 -19.87 23.57 3.61
CA GLU A 143 -18.68 23.36 4.45
C GLU A 143 -18.73 22.07 5.30
N GLY A 144 -19.81 21.30 5.23
CA GLY A 144 -19.95 20.05 6.00
C GLY A 144 -20.30 20.27 7.47
N GLU A 145 -20.77 21.46 7.83
CA GLU A 145 -20.93 21.89 9.21
C GLU A 145 -22.32 21.56 9.75
N GLN A 146 -22.33 21.04 10.98
CA GLN A 146 -23.56 20.89 11.74
C GLN A 146 -23.97 22.28 12.27
N ALA A 147 -25.04 22.83 11.71
CA ALA A 147 -25.62 24.06 12.24
C ALA A 147 -26.19 23.80 13.64
N LEU A 148 -25.76 24.60 14.61
CA LEU A 148 -26.46 24.69 15.89
C LEU A 148 -27.73 25.51 15.68
N GLU A 149 -28.82 24.85 15.28
CA GLU A 149 -30.14 25.46 15.42
C GLU A 149 -30.42 25.59 16.91
N MET A 150 -30.36 26.83 17.40
CA MET A 150 -30.81 27.17 18.73
C MET A 150 -32.32 27.36 18.64
N ASP A 151 -33.07 26.61 19.42
CA ASP A 151 -34.52 26.78 19.49
C ASP A 151 -34.82 28.22 19.91
N GLU A 152 -35.39 29.02 19.01
CA GLU A 152 -35.78 30.40 19.30
C GLU A 152 -36.79 30.47 20.46
N SER A 153 -37.52 29.39 20.76
CA SER A 153 -38.40 29.34 21.92
C SER A 153 -37.62 29.30 23.26
N SER A 154 -36.37 28.80 23.23
CA SER A 154 -35.41 28.84 24.34
C SER A 154 -34.67 30.18 24.48
N SER A 155 -34.88 31.11 23.53
CA SER A 155 -34.16 32.39 23.47
C SER A 155 -34.54 33.40 24.56
N ARG A 156 -35.53 33.08 25.41
CA ARG A 156 -35.91 33.98 26.51
C ARG A 156 -34.75 34.05 27.51
N PRO A 157 -34.11 35.23 27.67
CA PRO A 157 -32.98 35.35 28.55
C PRO A 157 -33.38 35.03 29.98
N ILE A 158 -32.55 34.24 30.66
CA ILE A 158 -32.75 33.90 32.07
C ILE A 158 -32.03 34.95 32.89
N VAL A 159 -32.77 35.60 33.80
CA VAL A 159 -32.19 36.54 34.75
C VAL A 159 -31.80 35.80 36.02
N MET A 160 -30.53 35.90 36.41
CA MET A 160 -30.03 35.41 37.70
C MET A 160 -29.32 36.52 38.47
N SER A 161 -29.16 36.38 39.79
CA SER A 161 -28.42 37.38 40.58
C SER A 161 -26.93 37.06 40.61
N CYS A 162 -26.09 38.09 40.46
CA CYS A 162 -24.64 37.96 40.66
C CYS A 162 -24.37 37.52 42.12
N PRO A 163 -23.61 36.44 42.34
CA PRO A 163 -23.34 35.94 43.69
C PRO A 163 -22.54 36.92 44.55
N GLN A 164 -21.81 37.87 43.94
CA GLN A 164 -20.95 38.82 44.64
C GLN A 164 -21.66 40.12 45.04
N CYS A 165 -22.42 40.74 44.11
CA CYS A 165 -23.04 42.05 44.36
C CYS A 165 -24.57 42.06 44.33
N GLY A 166 -25.21 40.92 44.04
CA GLY A 166 -26.66 40.82 43.87
C GLY A 166 -27.22 41.45 42.58
N GLY A 167 -26.38 42.07 41.74
CA GLY A 167 -26.81 42.68 40.48
C GLY A 167 -27.37 41.65 39.49
N ALA A 168 -28.39 42.04 38.72
CA ALA A 168 -29.04 41.15 37.77
C ALA A 168 -28.12 40.81 36.58
N LEU A 169 -27.95 39.53 36.28
CA LEU A 169 -27.23 38.98 35.14
C LEU A 169 -28.24 38.40 34.15
N THR A 170 -28.23 38.92 32.94
CA THR A 170 -29.04 38.41 31.84
C THR A 170 -28.22 37.37 31.09
N VAL A 171 -28.58 36.10 31.25
CA VAL A 171 -27.92 34.99 30.54
C VAL A 171 -28.77 34.63 29.33
N SER A 172 -28.18 34.75 28.16
CA SER A 172 -28.75 34.38 26.85
C SER A 172 -28.07 33.14 26.29
N ASN A 173 -28.62 32.65 25.18
CA ASN A 173 -28.02 31.60 24.34
C ASN A 173 -26.65 31.99 23.74
N SER A 174 -26.37 33.29 23.63
CA SER A 174 -25.09 33.84 23.18
C SER A 174 -24.10 34.10 24.32
N SER A 175 -24.50 33.88 25.57
CA SER A 175 -23.64 34.12 26.73
C SER A 175 -22.62 33.00 26.90
N GLU A 176 -21.39 33.36 27.23
CA GLU A 176 -20.35 32.40 27.62
C GLU A 176 -20.68 31.75 28.98
N ARG A 177 -20.13 30.54 29.21
CA ARG A 177 -20.34 29.81 30.48
C ARG A 177 -19.79 30.57 31.69
N ILE A 178 -18.76 31.36 31.46
CA ILE A 178 -18.18 32.29 32.43
C ILE A 178 -18.37 33.68 31.85
N MET A 179 -19.11 34.54 32.53
CA MET A 179 -19.41 35.91 32.06
C MET A 179 -19.10 36.95 33.13
N LYS A 180 -18.72 38.16 32.74
CA LYS A 180 -18.46 39.24 33.70
C LYS A 180 -19.76 39.93 34.10
N CYS A 181 -19.92 40.18 35.40
CA CYS A 181 -21.03 40.96 35.91
C CYS A 181 -20.95 42.41 35.43
N GLY A 182 -21.99 42.93 34.77
CA GLY A 182 -22.03 44.31 34.31
C GLY A 182 -21.97 45.37 35.44
N TYR A 183 -22.24 44.98 36.69
CA TYR A 183 -22.26 45.90 37.85
C TYR A 183 -20.93 45.91 38.61
N CYS A 184 -20.38 44.75 38.97
CA CYS A 184 -19.16 44.63 39.79
C CYS A 184 -17.96 44.04 39.05
N SER A 185 -18.12 43.71 37.76
CA SER A 185 -17.08 43.13 36.88
C SER A 185 -16.49 41.79 37.33
N THR A 186 -17.05 41.15 38.38
CA THR A 186 -16.64 39.80 38.80
C THR A 186 -17.05 38.78 37.75
N GLU A 187 -16.18 37.80 37.48
CA GLU A 187 -16.49 36.65 36.62
C GLU A 187 -17.46 35.71 37.35
N VAL A 188 -18.55 35.37 36.68
CA VAL A 188 -19.61 34.53 37.22
C VAL A 188 -19.76 33.31 36.34
N TYR A 189 -19.64 32.13 36.96
CA TYR A 189 -19.95 30.86 36.35
C TYR A 189 -21.47 30.66 36.33
N VAL A 190 -22.04 30.45 35.14
CA VAL A 190 -23.47 30.14 35.00
C VAL A 190 -23.73 28.74 35.57
N PRO A 191 -24.70 28.54 36.49
CA PRO A 191 -25.05 27.21 37.02
C PRO A 191 -25.54 26.25 35.95
N ASP A 192 -25.34 24.94 36.15
CA ASP A 192 -25.72 23.92 35.17
C ASP A 192 -27.21 23.93 34.84
N GLU A 193 -28.08 24.19 35.81
CA GLU A 193 -29.53 24.22 35.56
C GLU A 193 -29.93 25.40 34.67
N VAL A 194 -29.26 26.55 34.80
CA VAL A 194 -29.48 27.72 33.93
C VAL A 194 -28.91 27.44 32.54
N TRP A 195 -27.71 26.86 32.49
CA TRP A 195 -27.03 26.57 31.24
C TRP A 195 -27.77 25.56 30.37
N THR A 196 -28.19 24.44 30.96
CA THR A 196 -28.91 23.35 30.26
C THR A 196 -30.29 23.78 29.78
N ARG A 197 -30.91 24.79 30.40
CA ARG A 197 -32.15 25.40 29.91
C ARG A 197 -31.93 26.27 28.68
N LEU A 198 -30.82 27.00 28.62
CA LEU A 198 -30.45 27.84 27.46
C LEU A 198 -29.80 27.02 26.33
N HIS A 199 -29.22 25.88 26.68
CA HIS A 199 -28.43 25.01 25.81
C HIS A 199 -28.86 23.56 26.02
N PRO A 200 -30.04 23.17 25.49
CA PRO A 200 -30.54 21.82 25.66
C PRO A 200 -29.50 20.79 25.20
N VAL A 201 -29.26 19.80 26.05
CA VAL A 201 -28.29 18.73 25.78
C VAL A 201 -28.79 17.94 24.57
N ARG A 202 -28.03 18.01 23.48
CA ARG A 202 -28.30 17.18 22.30
C ARG A 202 -28.19 15.72 22.69
N THR A 203 -29.21 14.94 22.37
CA THR A 203 -29.17 13.48 22.48
C THR A 203 -28.64 12.87 21.19
N ALA A 204 -27.98 11.73 21.31
CA ALA A 204 -27.68 10.91 20.15
C ALA A 204 -29.00 10.38 19.59
N ARG A 205 -29.18 10.53 18.28
CA ARG A 205 -30.35 10.06 17.54
C ARG A 205 -29.86 9.19 16.39
N GLU A 206 -30.63 8.17 16.09
CA GLU A 206 -30.41 7.32 14.92
C GLU A 206 -30.54 8.16 13.64
N TRP A 207 -29.64 7.94 12.69
CA TRP A 207 -29.71 8.46 11.33
C TRP A 207 -29.40 7.35 10.33
N PHE A 208 -29.83 7.50 9.08
CA PHE A 208 -29.77 6.41 8.11
C PHE A 208 -28.96 6.80 6.87
N VAL A 209 -28.28 5.81 6.30
CA VAL A 209 -27.63 5.88 4.98
C VAL A 209 -28.28 4.86 4.06
N VAL A 210 -28.67 5.31 2.88
CA VAL A 210 -29.13 4.45 1.79
C VAL A 210 -27.91 4.02 0.98
N LEU A 211 -27.68 2.72 0.93
CA LEU A 211 -26.58 2.09 0.23
C LEU A 211 -27.12 1.39 -1.03
N ASP A 212 -26.55 1.69 -2.20
CA ASP A 212 -26.88 1.09 -3.48
C ASP A 212 -25.61 0.89 -4.33
N GLY A 213 -25.64 -0.09 -5.25
CA GLY A 213 -24.48 -0.44 -6.06
C GLY A 213 -23.46 -1.33 -5.32
N MET A 214 -22.21 -1.29 -5.78
CA MET A 214 -21.12 -2.13 -5.24
C MET A 214 -20.48 -1.47 -4.02
N ASN A 215 -20.19 -2.26 -3.00
CA ASN A 215 -19.40 -1.80 -1.86
C ASN A 215 -17.92 -1.62 -2.24
N ILE A 216 -17.15 -0.94 -1.39
CA ILE A 216 -15.73 -0.66 -1.68
C ILE A 216 -14.90 -1.95 -1.88
N HIS A 217 -15.20 -3.02 -1.12
CA HIS A 217 -14.52 -4.31 -1.24
C HIS A 217 -14.83 -5.02 -2.56
N GLN A 218 -16.08 -4.96 -3.03
CA GLN A 218 -16.53 -5.48 -4.32
C GLN A 218 -15.87 -4.71 -5.47
N ILE A 219 -15.82 -3.38 -5.38
CA ILE A 219 -15.13 -2.53 -6.36
C ILE A 219 -13.64 -2.91 -6.44
N ARG A 220 -12.97 -3.04 -5.28
CA ARG A 220 -11.55 -3.45 -5.21
C ARG A 220 -11.33 -4.86 -5.76
N SER A 221 -12.18 -5.82 -5.41
CA SER A 221 -12.10 -7.21 -5.91
C SER A 221 -12.31 -7.30 -7.42
N GLU A 222 -13.29 -6.57 -7.98
CA GLU A 222 -13.52 -6.58 -9.42
C GLU A 222 -12.37 -5.89 -10.17
N ARG A 223 -11.85 -4.78 -9.63
CA ARG A 223 -10.64 -4.14 -10.15
C ARG A 223 -9.44 -5.10 -10.13
N ARG A 224 -9.22 -5.79 -9.01
CA ARG A 224 -8.13 -6.77 -8.89
C ARG A 224 -8.26 -7.90 -9.92
N ARG A 225 -9.47 -8.38 -10.19
CA ARG A 225 -9.72 -9.36 -11.25
C ARG A 225 -9.38 -8.82 -12.64
N MET A 226 -9.69 -7.55 -12.92
CA MET A 226 -9.29 -6.91 -14.18
C MET A 226 -7.77 -6.78 -14.28
N ASP A 227 -7.12 -6.27 -13.23
CA ASP A 227 -5.66 -6.13 -13.17
C ASP A 227 -4.95 -7.48 -13.38
N GLN A 228 -5.44 -8.54 -12.73
CA GLN A 228 -4.91 -9.91 -12.90
C GLN A 228 -5.04 -10.41 -14.34
N ARG A 229 -6.17 -10.17 -15.01
CA ARG A 229 -6.35 -10.56 -16.42
C ARG A 229 -5.39 -9.82 -17.33
N GLU A 230 -5.30 -8.50 -17.18
CA GLU A 230 -4.34 -7.69 -17.93
C GLU A 230 -2.90 -8.11 -17.64
N GLU A 231 -2.60 -8.52 -16.40
CA GLU A 231 -1.28 -8.96 -15.98
C GLU A 231 -0.93 -10.29 -16.64
N GLU A 232 -1.84 -11.26 -16.63
CA GLU A 232 -1.69 -12.52 -17.32
C GLU A 232 -1.48 -12.34 -18.82
N GLU A 233 -2.25 -11.47 -19.47
CA GLU A 233 -2.10 -11.15 -20.89
C GLU A 233 -0.75 -10.49 -21.18
N PHE A 234 -0.38 -9.49 -20.38
CA PHE A 234 0.91 -8.82 -20.49
C PHE A 234 2.07 -9.81 -20.29
N LEU A 235 2.01 -10.65 -19.27
CA LEU A 235 3.05 -11.64 -18.94
C LEU A 235 3.19 -12.71 -20.01
N LYS A 236 2.09 -13.13 -20.67
CA LYS A 236 2.16 -14.03 -21.82
C LYS A 236 2.98 -13.40 -22.95
N GLY A 237 2.69 -12.14 -23.31
CA GLY A 237 3.44 -11.40 -24.32
C GLY A 237 4.89 -11.14 -23.92
N TRP A 238 5.11 -10.75 -22.66
CA TRP A 238 6.42 -10.48 -22.10
C TRP A 238 7.30 -11.73 -22.08
N LYS A 239 6.77 -12.89 -21.66
CA LYS A 239 7.50 -14.16 -21.67
C LYS A 239 7.89 -14.55 -23.09
N LEU A 240 7.02 -14.37 -24.08
CA LEU A 240 7.36 -14.67 -25.48
C LEU A 240 8.51 -13.80 -26.00
N ARG A 241 8.60 -12.52 -25.59
CA ARG A 241 9.69 -11.61 -25.99
C ARG A 241 10.99 -11.84 -25.21
N ASN A 242 10.89 -12.13 -23.92
CA ASN A 242 12.02 -12.26 -23.00
C ASN A 242 12.49 -13.70 -22.79
N THR A 243 11.84 -14.71 -23.38
CA THR A 243 12.35 -16.08 -23.36
C THR A 243 13.75 -16.05 -23.99
N PRO A 244 14.81 -16.34 -23.22
CA PRO A 244 16.15 -16.09 -23.69
C PRO A 244 16.44 -16.97 -24.90
N GLU A 245 16.70 -16.35 -26.06
CA GLU A 245 17.24 -17.04 -27.24
C GLU A 245 18.54 -17.80 -26.93
N LYS A 246 19.16 -17.53 -25.77
CA LYS A 246 20.36 -18.19 -25.26
C LYS A 246 20.22 -19.71 -25.15
N VAL A 247 19.04 -20.29 -24.91
CA VAL A 247 18.89 -21.77 -24.98
C VAL A 247 19.23 -22.27 -26.38
N ARG A 248 18.80 -21.55 -27.42
CA ARG A 248 19.08 -21.89 -28.82
C ARG A 248 20.54 -21.64 -29.21
N ARG A 249 21.18 -20.59 -28.65
CA ARG A 249 22.57 -20.21 -28.98
C ARG A 249 23.63 -21.00 -28.21
N SER A 250 23.39 -21.29 -26.93
CA SER A 250 24.22 -22.18 -26.10
C SER A 250 24.25 -23.58 -26.72
N PHE A 251 23.07 -24.16 -27.01
CA PHE A 251 22.99 -25.48 -27.62
C PHE A 251 23.74 -25.52 -28.96
N ARG A 252 23.67 -24.47 -29.78
CA ARG A 252 24.39 -24.38 -31.06
C ARG A 252 25.92 -24.35 -30.93
N MET A 253 26.48 -23.81 -29.85
CA MET A 253 27.93 -23.81 -29.62
C MET A 253 28.43 -25.13 -29.04
N PHE A 254 27.62 -25.83 -28.25
CA PHE A 254 28.00 -27.13 -27.68
C PHE A 254 27.79 -28.29 -28.64
N VAL A 255 26.82 -28.21 -29.56
CA VAL A 255 26.58 -29.23 -30.59
C VAL A 255 27.85 -29.59 -31.37
N PRO A 256 28.66 -28.66 -31.93
CA PRO A 256 29.88 -29.04 -32.64
C PRO A 256 30.94 -29.67 -31.72
N VAL A 257 31.08 -29.22 -30.46
CA VAL A 257 32.05 -29.83 -29.52
C VAL A 257 31.62 -31.27 -29.18
N VAL A 258 30.34 -31.47 -28.88
CA VAL A 258 29.77 -32.80 -28.62
C VAL A 258 29.86 -33.68 -29.87
N LEU A 259 29.58 -33.14 -31.06
CA LEU A 259 29.72 -33.86 -32.32
C LEU A 259 31.17 -34.22 -32.64
N VAL A 260 32.15 -33.36 -32.34
CA VAL A 260 33.58 -33.66 -32.51
C VAL A 260 34.01 -34.74 -31.52
N LEU A 261 33.61 -34.65 -30.24
CA LEU A 261 33.90 -35.69 -29.25
C LEU A 261 33.27 -37.04 -29.66
N LEU A 262 32.02 -37.03 -30.14
CA LEU A 262 31.37 -38.20 -30.71
C LEU A 262 32.10 -38.71 -31.96
N ALA A 263 32.51 -37.83 -32.88
CA ALA A 263 33.23 -38.21 -34.08
C ALA A 263 34.59 -38.84 -33.76
N VAL A 264 35.34 -38.28 -32.80
CA VAL A 264 36.61 -38.83 -32.32
C VAL A 264 36.39 -40.19 -31.65
N ALA A 265 35.38 -40.32 -30.79
CA ALA A 265 35.04 -41.61 -30.17
C ALA A 265 34.63 -42.65 -31.22
N THR A 266 33.84 -42.25 -32.23
CA THR A 266 33.45 -43.12 -33.35
C THR A 266 34.66 -43.52 -34.20
N ALA A 267 35.57 -42.59 -34.49
CA ALA A 267 36.77 -42.84 -35.26
C ALA A 267 37.72 -43.80 -34.55
N ILE A 268 37.94 -43.62 -33.24
CA ILE A 268 38.73 -44.55 -32.41
C ILE A 268 38.10 -45.95 -32.43
N THR A 269 36.77 -46.03 -32.34
CA THR A 269 36.04 -47.30 -32.39
C THR A 269 36.16 -47.97 -33.77
N LEU A 270 36.06 -47.20 -34.86
CA LEU A 270 36.21 -47.69 -36.24
C LEU A 270 37.63 -48.17 -36.54
N ILE A 271 38.65 -47.43 -36.10
CA ILE A 271 40.06 -47.82 -36.25
C ILE A 271 40.32 -49.13 -35.48
N GLY A 272 39.81 -49.25 -34.24
CA GLY A 272 39.90 -50.48 -33.46
C GLY A 272 39.16 -51.67 -34.10
N MET A 273 38.03 -51.43 -34.79
CA MET A 273 37.32 -52.45 -35.56
C MET A 273 38.09 -52.88 -36.81
N LEU A 274 38.71 -51.94 -37.53
CA LEU A 274 39.49 -52.23 -38.74
C LEU A 274 40.76 -53.03 -38.43
N GLU A 275 41.45 -52.73 -37.33
CA GLU A 275 42.59 -53.55 -36.87
C GLU A 275 42.16 -54.95 -36.42
N SER A 276 40.98 -55.09 -35.81
CA SER A 276 40.40 -56.37 -35.39
C SER A 276 39.97 -57.26 -36.57
N SER A 277 39.75 -56.69 -37.76
CA SER A 277 39.28 -57.42 -38.95
C SER A 277 40.29 -58.43 -39.50
N LYS A 278 41.54 -58.41 -39.03
CA LYS A 278 42.57 -59.37 -39.43
C LYS A 278 42.54 -60.71 -38.67
N GLY A 279 41.61 -60.96 -37.75
CA GLY A 279 41.58 -62.28 -37.09
C GLY A 279 40.47 -62.64 -36.10
N GLY A 280 39.40 -61.86 -35.91
CA GLY A 280 38.34 -62.25 -34.96
C GLY A 280 37.01 -61.55 -35.20
N GLY A 281 35.92 -62.30 -35.09
CA GLY A 281 34.55 -61.84 -35.37
C GLY A 281 34.11 -60.62 -34.55
N VAL A 282 33.19 -59.85 -35.14
CA VAL A 282 32.70 -58.53 -34.68
C VAL A 282 32.27 -58.50 -33.20
N SER A 283 31.83 -59.63 -32.63
CA SER A 283 31.45 -59.73 -31.21
C SER A 283 32.62 -59.50 -30.23
N GLY A 284 33.86 -59.80 -30.63
CA GLY A 284 35.05 -59.60 -29.79
C GLY A 284 35.54 -58.15 -29.72
N SER A 285 35.15 -57.32 -30.68
CA SER A 285 35.56 -55.91 -30.73
C SER A 285 34.69 -55.04 -29.81
N TRP A 286 33.39 -55.33 -29.73
CA TRP A 286 32.46 -54.60 -28.85
C TRP A 286 32.76 -54.84 -27.36
N SER A 287 33.16 -56.06 -26.99
CA SER A 287 33.58 -56.35 -25.61
C SER A 287 34.89 -55.67 -25.21
N ARG A 288 35.79 -55.41 -26.17
CA ARG A 288 37.04 -54.67 -25.92
C ARG A 288 36.85 -53.16 -25.86
N TYR A 289 36.08 -52.58 -26.78
CA TYR A 289 36.04 -51.13 -26.95
C TYR A 289 34.78 -50.45 -26.41
N GLY A 290 33.66 -51.18 -26.29
CA GLY A 290 32.41 -50.68 -25.71
C GLY A 290 32.56 -50.06 -24.31
N PRO A 291 33.34 -50.66 -23.40
CA PRO A 291 33.57 -50.09 -22.07
C PRO A 291 34.22 -48.70 -22.10
N TYR A 292 35.13 -48.41 -23.05
CA TYR A 292 35.82 -47.11 -23.11
C TYR A 292 34.90 -45.98 -23.56
N LEU A 293 33.99 -46.26 -24.49
CA LEU A 293 33.01 -45.28 -24.96
C LEU A 293 31.94 -45.02 -23.90
N VAL A 294 31.47 -46.08 -23.22
CA VAL A 294 30.59 -45.96 -22.07
C VAL A 294 31.26 -45.15 -20.96
N VAL A 295 32.47 -45.50 -20.53
CA VAL A 295 33.22 -44.78 -19.47
C VAL A 295 33.43 -43.30 -19.81
N THR A 296 33.78 -42.98 -21.05
CA THR A 296 34.00 -41.58 -21.46
C THR A 296 32.72 -40.76 -21.37
N VAL A 297 31.60 -41.30 -21.83
CA VAL A 297 30.32 -40.57 -21.85
C VAL A 297 29.64 -40.57 -20.48
N THR A 298 29.64 -41.70 -19.77
CA THR A 298 28.91 -41.85 -18.50
C THR A 298 29.71 -41.44 -17.27
N ILE A 299 31.04 -41.41 -17.34
CA ILE A 299 31.90 -41.06 -16.18
C ILE A 299 32.62 -39.74 -16.42
N LEU A 300 33.32 -39.57 -17.54
CA LEU A 300 34.13 -38.35 -17.73
C LEU A 300 33.29 -37.10 -17.96
N LEU A 301 32.12 -37.19 -18.62
CA LEU A 301 31.24 -36.04 -18.80
C LEU A 301 30.64 -35.56 -17.45
N PRO A 302 30.03 -36.41 -16.60
CA PRO A 302 29.58 -35.99 -15.28
C PRO A 302 30.73 -35.53 -14.39
N VAL A 303 31.88 -36.20 -14.42
CA VAL A 303 33.06 -35.79 -13.63
C VAL A 303 33.57 -34.43 -14.10
N TRP A 304 33.62 -34.16 -15.41
CA TRP A 304 33.99 -32.84 -15.91
C TRP A 304 32.96 -31.76 -15.53
N ILE A 305 31.66 -32.07 -15.55
CA ILE A 305 30.60 -31.16 -15.08
C ILE A 305 30.78 -30.86 -13.58
N VAL A 306 31.04 -31.87 -12.76
CA VAL A 306 31.27 -31.72 -11.32
C VAL A 306 32.56 -30.96 -11.06
N ILE A 307 33.67 -31.31 -11.71
CA ILE A 307 34.96 -30.60 -11.58
C ILE A 307 34.79 -29.15 -12.02
N ARG A 308 34.13 -28.87 -13.15
CA ARG A 308 33.87 -27.51 -13.61
C ARG A 308 33.04 -26.71 -12.61
N SER A 309 31.97 -27.30 -12.07
CA SER A 309 31.12 -26.68 -11.05
C SER A 309 31.89 -26.41 -9.75
N VAL A 310 32.75 -27.34 -9.32
CA VAL A 310 33.56 -27.21 -8.09
C VAL A 310 34.70 -26.20 -8.27
N PHE A 311 35.31 -26.13 -9.45
CA PHE A 311 36.41 -25.19 -9.73
C PHE A 311 35.91 -23.78 -10.03
N SER A 312 34.76 -23.60 -10.70
CA SER A 312 34.18 -22.27 -10.89
C SER A 312 33.78 -21.65 -9.55
N ALA A 313 33.23 -22.45 -8.63
CA ALA A 313 32.89 -22.00 -7.28
C ALA A 313 34.10 -21.64 -6.41
N LYS A 314 35.32 -22.15 -6.73
CA LYS A 314 36.52 -21.97 -5.89
C LYS A 314 37.51 -20.93 -6.40
N ILE A 315 37.44 -20.50 -7.65
CA ILE A 315 38.44 -19.62 -8.26
C ILE A 315 37.80 -18.29 -8.63
N GLY A 316 38.12 -17.24 -7.86
CA GLY A 316 38.03 -15.86 -8.33
C GLY A 316 37.31 -14.91 -7.40
N ARG A 317 35.99 -14.81 -7.49
CA ARG A 317 35.30 -13.57 -7.11
C ARG A 317 34.55 -13.58 -5.78
N GLY A 318 34.08 -14.74 -5.31
CA GLY A 318 33.43 -14.83 -3.99
C GLY A 318 34.34 -14.41 -2.83
N ARG A 319 35.65 -14.65 -2.93
CA ARG A 319 36.64 -14.20 -1.93
C ARG A 319 36.86 -12.69 -1.98
N GLU A 320 36.86 -12.11 -3.18
CA GLU A 320 36.99 -10.67 -3.36
C GLU A 320 35.75 -9.93 -2.87
N SER A 321 34.55 -10.43 -3.18
CA SER A 321 33.28 -9.92 -2.65
C SER A 321 33.23 -9.99 -1.13
N LYS A 322 33.58 -11.15 -0.53
CA LYS A 322 33.67 -11.30 0.93
C LYS A 322 34.65 -10.30 1.57
N LYS A 323 35.80 -10.08 0.94
CA LYS A 323 36.78 -9.09 1.41
C LYS A 323 36.21 -7.67 1.29
N ALA A 324 35.58 -7.34 0.18
CA ALA A 324 34.97 -6.04 -0.04
C ALA A 324 33.85 -5.75 0.96
N LEU A 325 33.05 -6.75 1.30
CA LEU A 325 32.01 -6.66 2.32
C LEU A 325 32.62 -6.41 3.71
N ALA A 326 33.71 -7.11 4.06
CA ALA A 326 34.45 -6.87 5.29
C ALA A 326 35.09 -5.47 5.34
N ASP A 327 35.68 -5.02 4.23
CA ASP A 327 36.29 -3.70 4.09
C ASP A 327 35.23 -2.59 4.20
N LEU A 328 34.05 -2.79 3.59
CA LEU A 328 32.91 -1.88 3.70
C LEU A 328 32.38 -1.81 5.14
N ALA A 329 32.20 -2.96 5.79
CA ALA A 329 31.77 -3.02 7.18
C ALA A 329 32.76 -2.27 8.09
N ALA A 330 34.06 -2.52 7.92
CA ALA A 330 35.11 -1.82 8.67
C ALA A 330 35.10 -0.30 8.42
N LYS A 331 34.89 0.14 7.18
CA LYS A 331 34.83 1.56 6.81
C LYS A 331 33.71 2.31 7.54
N HIS A 332 32.54 1.69 7.70
CA HIS A 332 31.37 2.30 8.32
C HIS A 332 31.17 1.91 9.79
N GLY A 333 32.08 1.11 10.37
CA GLY A 333 31.96 0.62 11.75
C GLY A 333 30.82 -0.38 11.94
N TRP A 334 30.42 -1.09 10.89
CA TRP A 334 29.41 -2.14 10.92
C TRP A 334 30.02 -3.50 11.25
N GLN A 335 29.17 -4.43 11.65
CA GLN A 335 29.57 -5.82 11.86
C GLN A 335 29.35 -6.63 10.58
N HIS A 336 30.43 -7.19 10.03
CA HIS A 336 30.32 -8.22 8.99
C HIS A 336 30.04 -9.57 9.64
N GLN A 337 28.83 -10.08 9.47
CA GLN A 337 28.42 -11.38 9.96
C GLN A 337 28.82 -12.45 8.93
N ALA A 338 30.06 -12.91 9.04
CA ALA A 338 30.50 -14.05 8.26
C ALA A 338 29.71 -15.29 8.71
N ALA A 339 28.90 -15.86 7.81
CA ALA A 339 28.20 -17.10 8.10
C ALA A 339 29.19 -18.21 8.50
N GLU A 340 28.74 -19.10 9.39
CA GLU A 340 29.54 -20.20 9.97
C GLU A 340 30.23 -21.09 8.90
N TYR A 341 29.71 -21.07 7.68
CA TYR A 341 30.23 -21.79 6.53
C TYR A 341 31.33 -21.03 5.79
N ARG A 342 32.48 -21.69 5.59
CA ARG A 342 33.63 -21.14 4.81
C ARG A 342 33.26 -20.67 3.40
N SER A 343 32.19 -21.21 2.82
CA SER A 343 31.72 -20.91 1.46
C SER A 343 30.80 -19.69 1.37
N ALA A 344 30.23 -19.22 2.48
CA ALA A 344 29.31 -18.08 2.46
C ALA A 344 30.07 -16.74 2.51
N GLN A 345 29.56 -15.76 1.78
CA GLN A 345 30.11 -14.40 1.73
C GLN A 345 29.87 -13.66 3.06
N GLY A 346 28.82 -14.05 3.79
CA GLY A 346 28.34 -13.35 4.98
C GLY A 346 27.42 -12.19 4.61
N TYR A 347 26.92 -11.49 5.63
CA TYR A 347 26.00 -10.36 5.43
C TYR A 347 26.33 -9.20 6.36
N ILE A 348 25.75 -8.04 6.07
CA ILE A 348 25.75 -6.86 6.92
C ILE A 348 24.29 -6.49 7.18
N ASP A 349 23.96 -6.33 8.45
CA ASP A 349 22.72 -5.69 8.91
C ASP A 349 23.16 -4.45 9.72
N ALA A 350 22.72 -3.28 9.29
CA ALA A 350 23.19 -2.02 9.85
C ALA A 350 22.21 -0.87 9.64
N LYS A 351 22.44 0.23 10.37
CA LYS A 351 21.82 1.52 10.08
C LYS A 351 22.73 2.39 9.22
N TYR A 352 22.23 2.83 8.06
CA TYR A 352 22.91 3.79 7.20
C TYR A 352 22.05 5.02 6.92
N ARG A 353 22.57 6.21 7.26
CA ARG A 353 21.86 7.50 7.19
C ARG A 353 20.43 7.46 7.74
N GLY A 354 20.25 6.73 8.85
CA GLY A 354 18.97 6.63 9.55
C GLY A 354 17.94 5.68 8.95
N ARG A 355 18.37 4.74 8.07
CA ARG A 355 17.56 3.63 7.56
C ARG A 355 18.22 2.30 7.90
N ASP A 356 17.40 1.28 8.12
CA ASP A 356 17.89 -0.09 8.17
C ASP A 356 18.30 -0.55 6.76
N ILE A 357 19.46 -1.19 6.67
CA ILE A 357 20.00 -1.75 5.43
C ILE A 357 20.43 -3.19 5.67
N GLU A 358 20.23 -4.03 4.66
CA GLU A 358 20.76 -5.38 4.61
C GLU A 358 21.60 -5.55 3.35
N ILE A 359 22.78 -6.15 3.49
CA ILE A 359 23.65 -6.50 2.36
C ILE A 359 23.96 -7.98 2.47
N HIS A 360 23.29 -8.77 1.62
CA HIS A 360 23.43 -10.21 1.57
C HIS A 360 23.71 -10.69 0.13
N PRO A 361 24.98 -10.66 -0.33
CA PRO A 361 25.32 -10.94 -1.74
C PRO A 361 24.94 -12.34 -2.24
N ASP A 362 24.71 -13.29 -1.33
CA ASP A 362 24.31 -14.67 -1.64
C ASP A 362 22.78 -14.85 -1.67
N ASP A 363 21.97 -13.82 -1.38
CA ASP A 363 20.51 -13.90 -1.37
C ASP A 363 19.90 -13.52 -2.74
N ASP A 364 18.58 -13.72 -2.88
CA ASP A 364 17.80 -13.34 -4.05
C ASP A 364 17.92 -11.85 -4.37
N TYR A 365 18.15 -11.01 -3.36
CA TYR A 365 18.46 -9.58 -3.44
C TYR A 365 19.76 -9.28 -2.69
N ALA A 366 20.70 -8.61 -3.35
CA ALA A 366 22.05 -8.42 -2.81
C ALA A 366 22.12 -7.26 -1.81
N ILE A 367 21.28 -6.24 -2.00
CA ILE A 367 21.16 -5.07 -1.12
C ILE A 367 19.69 -4.76 -0.93
N GLU A 368 19.31 -4.48 0.31
CA GLU A 368 17.99 -4.04 0.74
C GLU A 368 18.10 -2.75 1.55
N VAL A 369 17.19 -1.82 1.30
CA VAL A 369 17.11 -0.54 2.01
C VAL A 369 15.66 -0.31 2.44
N GLU A 370 15.47 -0.03 3.74
CA GLU A 370 14.17 0.26 4.33
C GLU A 370 13.51 1.53 3.75
N LEU A 371 12.21 1.44 3.45
CA LEU A 371 11.33 2.53 3.05
C LEU A 371 10.35 2.85 4.18
N LYS A 372 10.02 4.13 4.36
CA LYS A 372 9.21 4.54 5.53
C LYS A 372 7.71 4.37 5.34
N ASP A 373 7.25 4.37 4.09
CA ASP A 373 5.86 4.15 3.69
C ASP A 373 5.82 4.17 2.15
N SER A 374 6.34 3.12 1.52
CA SER A 374 6.41 3.10 0.06
C SER A 374 5.01 2.94 -0.53
N ALA A 375 4.62 3.91 -1.35
CA ALA A 375 3.36 3.86 -2.07
C ALA A 375 3.45 3.05 -3.38
N PHE A 376 4.50 2.26 -3.56
CA PHE A 376 4.78 1.47 -4.76
C PHE A 376 4.89 -0.02 -4.46
N TYR A 377 4.44 -0.83 -5.41
CA TYR A 377 4.76 -2.24 -5.50
C TYR A 377 5.23 -2.56 -6.92
N LEU A 378 6.55 -2.63 -7.10
CA LEU A 378 7.23 -2.87 -8.37
C LEU A 378 8.03 -4.17 -8.28
N LYS A 379 7.92 -5.03 -9.30
CA LYS A 379 8.79 -6.20 -9.45
C LYS A 379 9.19 -6.42 -10.89
N THR A 380 10.46 -6.77 -11.08
CA THR A 380 11.00 -7.22 -12.37
C THR A 380 10.62 -8.67 -12.71
N GLU A 381 10.18 -9.48 -11.74
CA GLU A 381 9.84 -10.89 -11.92
C GLU A 381 8.44 -11.23 -11.35
N PRO A 382 7.59 -11.99 -12.09
CA PRO A 382 6.33 -12.53 -11.59
C PRO A 382 6.52 -13.83 -10.77
N PRO A 383 5.56 -14.21 -9.89
CA PRO A 383 4.30 -13.53 -9.61
C PRO A 383 4.44 -12.37 -8.60
N GLY A 384 3.47 -11.45 -8.64
CA GLY A 384 3.31 -10.39 -7.64
C GLY A 384 2.02 -10.54 -6.84
N TRP A 385 2.04 -10.10 -5.58
CA TRP A 385 0.88 -10.10 -4.69
C TRP A 385 0.72 -8.69 -4.09
N PRO A 386 0.38 -7.67 -4.90
CA PRO A 386 0.12 -6.33 -4.38
C PRO A 386 -1.07 -6.35 -3.42
N GLY A 387 -1.09 -5.44 -2.45
CA GLY A 387 -2.24 -5.22 -1.58
C GLY A 387 -3.46 -4.71 -2.35
N ASP A 388 -4.66 -4.92 -1.79
CA ASP A 388 -5.94 -4.51 -2.38
C ASP A 388 -6.13 -2.99 -2.44
N ASP A 389 -5.30 -2.25 -1.72
CA ASP A 389 -5.24 -0.79 -1.72
C ASP A 389 -4.42 -0.23 -2.89
N LEU A 390 -3.68 -1.06 -3.62
CA LEU A 390 -2.86 -0.62 -4.75
C LEU A 390 -3.58 -0.81 -6.08
N GLN A 391 -3.29 0.10 -7.00
CA GLN A 391 -3.82 0.11 -8.36
C GLN A 391 -2.70 -0.05 -9.37
N ARG A 392 -2.94 -0.87 -10.40
CA ARG A 392 -2.01 -0.99 -11.51
C ARG A 392 -1.91 0.32 -12.29
N PHE A 393 -0.70 0.65 -12.75
CA PHE A 393 -0.49 1.82 -13.60
C PHE A 393 0.36 1.50 -14.83
N SER A 394 0.38 2.44 -15.78
CA SER A 394 1.28 2.44 -16.93
C SER A 394 2.02 3.78 -16.96
N SER A 395 3.35 3.75 -17.07
CA SER A 395 4.14 5.00 -17.12
C SER A 395 4.10 5.67 -18.49
N GLY A 396 3.74 4.90 -19.54
CA GLY A 396 3.85 5.34 -20.93
C GLY A 396 5.29 5.35 -21.45
N ASP A 397 6.29 5.00 -20.64
CA ASP A 397 7.65 4.70 -21.07
C ASP A 397 7.81 3.18 -21.18
N SER A 398 7.90 2.68 -22.42
CA SER A 398 8.03 1.25 -22.68
C SER A 398 9.25 0.63 -22.01
N ARG A 399 10.34 1.38 -21.80
CA ARG A 399 11.55 0.86 -21.14
C ARG A 399 11.27 0.52 -19.68
N PHE A 400 10.46 1.34 -19.00
CA PHE A 400 10.03 1.10 -17.63
C PHE A 400 8.96 0.00 -17.57
N ASP A 401 7.92 0.11 -18.39
CA ASP A 401 6.79 -0.81 -18.34
C ASP A 401 7.18 -2.25 -18.73
N GLU A 402 8.19 -2.43 -19.59
CA GLU A 402 8.76 -3.75 -19.91
C GLU A 402 9.69 -4.30 -18.82
N LEU A 403 10.40 -3.41 -18.12
CA LEU A 403 11.28 -3.80 -17.02
C LEU A 403 10.50 -4.20 -15.78
N PHE A 404 9.38 -3.51 -15.49
CA PHE A 404 8.49 -3.80 -14.36
C PHE A 404 7.15 -4.34 -14.86
N PRO A 405 7.08 -5.65 -15.18
CA PRO A 405 5.83 -6.30 -15.56
C PRO A 405 4.76 -6.19 -14.46
N ILE A 406 5.20 -6.16 -13.20
CA ILE A 406 4.37 -6.00 -12.00
C ILE A 406 4.60 -4.59 -11.48
N ARG A 407 3.60 -3.72 -11.59
CA ARG A 407 3.71 -2.31 -11.21
C ARG A 407 2.38 -1.79 -10.68
N TYR A 408 2.37 -1.49 -9.41
CA TYR A 408 1.21 -0.99 -8.70
C TYR A 408 1.64 0.19 -7.83
N ALA A 409 0.71 1.10 -7.58
CA ALA A 409 0.91 2.21 -6.66
C ALA A 409 -0.40 2.55 -5.95
N ARG A 410 -0.35 3.35 -4.88
CA ARG A 410 -1.56 3.92 -4.30
C ARG A 410 -2.39 4.64 -5.39
N PRO A 411 -3.74 4.65 -5.31
CA PRO A 411 -4.59 5.12 -6.40
C PRO A 411 -4.26 6.55 -6.85
N GLU A 412 -3.98 7.45 -5.92
CA GLU A 412 -3.65 8.85 -6.21
C GLU A 412 -2.33 8.97 -6.98
N LEU A 413 -1.35 8.11 -6.69
CA LEU A 413 -0.09 8.05 -7.41
C LEU A 413 -0.24 7.36 -8.76
N ALA A 414 -1.00 6.27 -8.82
CA ALA A 414 -1.29 5.56 -10.07
C ALA A 414 -2.00 6.49 -11.07
N GLU A 415 -2.98 7.27 -10.61
CA GLU A 415 -3.68 8.28 -11.41
C GLU A 415 -2.74 9.38 -11.89
N ARG A 416 -1.91 9.93 -10.99
CA ARG A 416 -0.90 10.95 -11.36
C ARG A 416 0.15 10.43 -12.35
N ILE A 417 0.54 9.16 -12.27
CA ILE A 417 1.47 8.57 -13.25
C ILE A 417 0.75 8.38 -14.59
N GLY A 418 -0.53 7.98 -14.56
CA GLY A 418 -1.34 7.76 -15.76
C GLY A 418 -1.84 9.05 -16.44
N SER A 419 -1.87 10.19 -15.74
CA SER A 419 -2.45 11.44 -16.25
C SER A 419 -1.62 12.06 -17.37
N SER A 420 -0.29 12.05 -17.26
CA SER A 420 0.61 12.60 -18.26
C SER A 420 2.01 11.98 -18.20
N ARG A 421 2.72 11.97 -19.33
CA ARG A 421 4.12 11.52 -19.40
C ARG A 421 5.06 12.40 -18.56
N GLU A 422 4.72 13.69 -18.41
CA GLU A 422 5.49 14.62 -17.59
C GLU A 422 5.35 14.30 -16.10
N ASP A 423 4.13 14.05 -15.63
CA ASP A 423 3.88 13.66 -14.23
C ASP A 423 4.50 12.30 -13.92
N ALA A 424 4.37 11.32 -14.83
CA ALA A 424 5.09 10.05 -14.74
C ALA A 424 6.60 10.28 -14.60
N GLY A 425 7.16 11.17 -15.44
CA GLY A 425 8.57 11.57 -15.41
C GLY A 425 9.00 12.14 -14.06
N ARG A 426 8.17 13.01 -13.44
CA ARG A 426 8.45 13.63 -12.14
C ARG A 426 8.35 12.63 -10.99
N VAL A 427 7.28 11.83 -10.95
CA VAL A 427 7.02 10.85 -9.88
C VAL A 427 8.04 9.71 -9.92
N LEU A 428 8.34 9.20 -11.12
CA LEU A 428 9.27 8.09 -11.32
C LEU A 428 10.72 8.54 -11.52
N ALA A 429 11.02 9.84 -11.42
CA ALA A 429 12.38 10.38 -11.60
C ALA A 429 13.47 9.64 -10.80
N PRO A 430 13.25 9.27 -9.51
CA PRO A 430 14.24 8.51 -8.75
C PRO A 430 14.53 7.15 -9.37
N ILE A 431 13.49 6.46 -9.86
CA ILE A 431 13.62 5.16 -10.51
C ILE A 431 14.29 5.33 -11.87
N PHE A 432 13.87 6.30 -12.69
CA PHE A 432 14.51 6.55 -13.99
C PHE A 432 15.99 6.85 -13.86
N ARG A 433 16.40 7.69 -12.91
CA ARG A 433 17.81 7.96 -12.61
C ARG A 433 18.55 6.69 -12.21
N PHE A 434 17.94 5.87 -11.35
CA PHE A 434 18.52 4.61 -10.93
C PHE A 434 18.70 3.64 -12.11
N LEU A 435 17.68 3.51 -12.96
CA LEU A 435 17.70 2.68 -14.16
C LEU A 435 18.65 3.19 -15.24
N GLU A 436 18.83 4.49 -15.39
CA GLU A 436 19.80 5.06 -16.32
C GLU A 436 21.22 4.66 -15.95
N LYS A 437 21.53 4.67 -14.64
CA LYS A 437 22.85 4.29 -14.13
C LYS A 437 23.07 2.77 -14.09
N TRP A 438 22.07 2.01 -13.66
CA TRP A 438 22.21 0.58 -13.36
C TRP A 438 21.47 -0.36 -14.31
N GLY A 439 20.56 0.13 -15.16
CA GLY A 439 19.64 -0.70 -15.95
C GLY A 439 20.33 -1.71 -16.89
N GLY A 440 21.50 -1.37 -17.43
CA GLY A 440 22.31 -2.31 -18.23
C GLY A 440 22.99 -3.42 -17.40
N ARG A 441 23.01 -3.26 -16.08
CA ARG A 441 23.63 -4.17 -15.09
C ARG A 441 22.60 -4.71 -14.11
N LEU A 442 21.33 -4.34 -14.21
CA LEU A 442 20.28 -4.72 -13.25
C LEU A 442 19.77 -6.13 -13.55
N GLY A 443 19.56 -6.93 -12.51
CA GLY A 443 19.16 -8.32 -12.62
C GLY A 443 17.79 -8.53 -12.04
N ARG A 444 17.60 -8.09 -10.81
CA ARG A 444 16.31 -7.98 -10.17
C ARG A 444 16.19 -6.64 -9.48
N MET A 445 14.98 -6.13 -9.48
CA MET A 445 14.62 -5.02 -8.62
C MET A 445 13.21 -5.26 -8.11
N LYS A 446 13.05 -5.04 -6.82
CA LYS A 446 11.79 -5.06 -6.13
C LYS A 446 11.69 -3.79 -5.30
N VAL A 447 10.53 -3.16 -5.36
CA VAL A 447 10.15 -2.08 -4.46
C VAL A 447 8.81 -2.50 -3.91
N ASP A 448 8.68 -2.66 -2.60
CA ASP A 448 7.42 -2.94 -1.95
C ASP A 448 7.15 -1.93 -0.83
N TRP A 449 6.15 -2.20 0.02
CA TRP A 449 5.70 -1.30 1.08
C TRP A 449 6.79 -0.96 2.10
N SER A 450 7.76 -1.86 2.32
CA SER A 450 8.77 -1.75 3.39
C SER A 450 10.19 -1.59 2.87
N SER A 451 10.49 -1.97 1.64
CA SER A 451 11.87 -2.03 1.17
C SER A 451 12.02 -1.74 -0.32
N ALA A 452 13.18 -1.18 -0.66
CA ALA A 452 13.74 -1.26 -1.99
C ALA A 452 14.84 -2.31 -1.97
N GLU A 453 14.67 -3.36 -2.76
CA GLU A 453 15.54 -4.53 -2.83
C GLU A 453 16.10 -4.64 -4.24
N VAL A 454 17.42 -4.74 -4.36
CA VAL A 454 18.09 -4.77 -5.66
C VAL A 454 19.08 -5.92 -5.74
N HIS A 455 19.08 -6.54 -6.91
CA HIS A 455 20.13 -7.43 -7.36
C HIS A 455 20.63 -6.94 -8.71
N LEU A 456 21.94 -6.72 -8.86
CA LEU A 456 22.52 -6.56 -10.18
C LEU A 456 22.52 -7.90 -10.94
N SER A 457 22.24 -7.85 -12.24
CA SER A 457 22.47 -8.96 -13.16
C SER A 457 23.94 -9.32 -13.00
N PRO A 458 24.31 -10.61 -12.99
CA PRO A 458 25.71 -10.99 -12.96
C PRO A 458 26.46 -10.26 -14.08
N GLY A 459 27.25 -9.27 -13.65
CA GLY A 459 27.98 -8.31 -14.45
C GLY A 459 29.36 -8.78 -14.82
N HIS A 460 29.61 -10.09 -14.75
CA HIS A 460 30.46 -10.70 -15.76
C HIS A 460 29.57 -11.61 -16.59
N ALA A 461 29.45 -11.32 -17.88
CA ALA A 461 29.19 -12.34 -18.88
C ALA A 461 30.40 -13.30 -18.91
N ASP A 462 30.68 -13.95 -17.79
CA ASP A 462 31.63 -15.03 -17.73
C ASP A 462 30.83 -16.30 -18.06
N PRO A 463 31.04 -16.92 -19.23
CA PRO A 463 30.37 -18.18 -19.58
C PRO A 463 30.73 -19.35 -18.61
N MET A 464 31.45 -19.06 -17.53
CA MET A 464 32.05 -20.00 -16.60
C MET A 464 31.32 -20.07 -15.25
N ASP A 465 30.46 -19.11 -14.88
CA ASP A 465 29.81 -19.10 -13.56
C ASP A 465 28.40 -19.72 -13.58
N ALA A 466 28.23 -20.76 -12.76
CA ALA A 466 27.09 -21.69 -12.77
C ALA A 466 25.82 -21.13 -12.10
N GLY A 467 25.46 -19.87 -12.37
CA GLY A 467 24.21 -19.26 -11.91
C GLY A 467 24.23 -18.68 -10.50
N VAL A 468 25.38 -18.67 -9.81
CA VAL A 468 25.56 -17.91 -8.56
C VAL A 468 25.75 -16.45 -8.93
N ARG A 469 24.81 -15.61 -8.49
CA ARG A 469 24.86 -14.17 -8.72
C ARG A 469 25.63 -13.55 -7.54
N TYR A 470 26.61 -12.70 -7.81
CA TYR A 470 27.33 -11.95 -6.77
C TYR A 470 27.52 -10.52 -7.23
N LEU A 471 27.52 -9.61 -6.25
CA LEU A 471 27.86 -8.22 -6.48
C LEU A 471 29.39 -8.08 -6.62
N LEU A 472 29.85 -7.21 -7.53
CA LEU A 472 31.28 -6.91 -7.60
C LEU A 472 31.69 -6.00 -6.43
N PRO A 473 32.89 -6.20 -5.84
CA PRO A 473 33.46 -5.33 -4.83
C PRO A 473 33.31 -3.83 -5.12
N GLU A 474 33.62 -3.42 -6.35
CA GLU A 474 33.59 -2.03 -6.79
C GLU A 474 32.19 -1.42 -6.92
N ASP A 475 31.15 -2.25 -6.97
CA ASP A 475 29.76 -1.79 -7.08
C ASP A 475 29.05 -1.68 -5.75
N LEU A 476 29.56 -2.32 -4.70
CA LEU A 476 28.88 -2.46 -3.42
C LEU A 476 28.51 -1.11 -2.80
N GLU A 477 29.50 -0.24 -2.63
CA GLU A 477 29.28 1.07 -2.03
C GLU A 477 28.53 2.03 -2.99
N PRO A 478 28.90 2.18 -4.28
CA PRO A 478 28.14 3.03 -5.20
C PRO A 478 26.67 2.64 -5.36
N LEU A 479 26.37 1.33 -5.38
CA LEU A 479 25.00 0.84 -5.46
C LEU A 479 24.22 1.18 -4.19
N LEU A 480 24.81 0.94 -3.01
CA LEU A 480 24.21 1.32 -1.74
C LEU A 480 23.90 2.83 -1.70
N GLU A 481 24.83 3.68 -2.12
CA GLU A 481 24.62 5.13 -2.19
C GLU A 481 23.44 5.52 -3.09
N ASP A 482 23.34 4.93 -4.28
CA ASP A 482 22.22 5.22 -5.17
C ASP A 482 20.90 4.64 -4.67
N MET A 483 20.92 3.50 -3.97
CA MET A 483 19.73 2.95 -3.32
C MET A 483 19.23 3.85 -2.20
N MET A 484 20.13 4.50 -1.45
CA MET A 484 19.75 5.51 -0.46
C MET A 484 19.08 6.73 -1.10
N VAL A 485 19.59 7.18 -2.27
CA VAL A 485 18.96 8.27 -3.04
C VAL A 485 17.60 7.84 -3.60
N LEU A 486 17.51 6.61 -4.14
CA LEU A 486 16.26 6.02 -4.61
C LEU A 486 15.22 5.97 -3.48
N ALA A 487 15.58 5.43 -2.33
CA ALA A 487 14.71 5.34 -1.15
C ALA A 487 14.21 6.72 -0.69
N GLY A 488 15.10 7.71 -0.59
CA GLY A 488 14.71 9.09 -0.27
C GLY A 488 13.77 9.71 -1.30
N GLY A 489 13.99 9.43 -2.59
CA GLY A 489 13.12 9.90 -3.67
C GLY A 489 11.75 9.21 -3.67
N LEU A 490 11.69 7.92 -3.40
CA LEU A 490 10.43 7.17 -3.26
C LEU A 490 9.61 7.64 -2.06
N ASP A 491 10.26 7.91 -0.92
CA ASP A 491 9.59 8.50 0.24
C ASP A 491 9.04 9.89 -0.06
N ALA A 492 9.78 10.73 -0.82
CA ALA A 492 9.30 12.03 -1.24
C ALA A 492 8.07 11.91 -2.16
N ALA A 493 8.11 11.03 -3.16
CA ALA A 493 7.00 10.79 -4.07
C ALA A 493 5.76 10.26 -3.33
N SER A 494 5.95 9.33 -2.39
CA SER A 494 4.88 8.75 -1.56
C SER A 494 4.22 9.81 -0.67
N ALA A 495 5.00 10.78 -0.19
CA ALA A 495 4.50 11.95 0.55
C ALA A 495 3.95 13.07 -0.36
N GLY A 496 3.82 12.85 -1.67
CA GLY A 496 3.33 13.85 -2.63
C GLY A 496 4.31 15.00 -2.93
N ARG A 497 5.56 14.89 -2.49
CA ARG A 497 6.61 15.90 -2.72
C ARG A 497 7.45 15.56 -3.96
N THR A 498 8.06 16.58 -4.55
CA THR A 498 9.05 16.39 -5.63
C THR A 498 10.35 15.83 -5.05
N PRO A 499 10.89 14.72 -5.60
CA PRO A 499 12.17 14.18 -5.15
C PRO A 499 13.34 15.13 -5.42
N GLU A 500 14.19 15.37 -4.41
CA GLU A 500 15.47 16.06 -4.58
C GLU A 500 16.53 15.07 -5.07
N LEU A 501 16.89 15.13 -6.36
CA LEU A 501 17.87 14.22 -6.96
C LEU A 501 19.25 14.90 -7.11
N PRO A 502 20.35 14.26 -6.67
CA PRO A 502 21.69 14.81 -6.83
C PRO A 502 22.03 14.98 -8.32
N GLY A 503 22.41 16.20 -8.70
CA GLY A 503 22.82 16.53 -10.06
C GLY A 503 21.67 16.84 -11.03
N ALA A 504 20.43 16.96 -10.55
CA ALA A 504 19.36 17.53 -11.36
C ALA A 504 19.71 18.98 -11.70
N VAL A 505 19.95 19.27 -12.98
CA VAL A 505 20.06 20.65 -13.48
C VAL A 505 18.70 21.31 -13.20
N PRO A 506 18.65 22.46 -12.50
CA PRO A 506 17.38 23.14 -12.27
C PRO A 506 16.69 23.35 -13.62
N GLY A 507 15.39 23.02 -13.67
CA GLY A 507 14.59 23.22 -14.88
C GLY A 507 14.61 24.70 -15.30
N PRO A 508 14.28 25.01 -16.57
CA PRO A 508 14.39 26.36 -17.13
C PRO A 508 13.52 27.43 -16.45
N ASP A 509 12.66 27.05 -15.50
CA ASP A 509 11.76 27.94 -14.76
C ASP A 509 12.24 28.27 -13.33
N GLY A 510 13.50 27.95 -12.98
CA GLY A 510 14.08 28.12 -11.63
C GLY A 510 15.29 29.06 -11.57
#